data_AF-A0A7R9K338-F1
#
_entry.id   AF-A0A7R9K338-F1
#
_cell.length_a   1.000
_cell.length_b   1.000
_cell.length_c   1.000
_cell.angle_alpha   90.00
_cell.angle_beta   90.00
_cell.angle_gamma   90.00
#
_symmetry.space_group_name_H-M   'P 1'
#
loop_
_entity.id
_entity.type
_entity.pdbx_description
1 polymer ?
#
loop_
_entity_poly.entity_id
_entity_poly.type
_entity_poly.pdbx_seq_one_letter_code
_entity_poly.pdbx_strand_id
1 'polypeptide(L)'
;MCRSLLETTKPYLVTTLRIPAAQTLLLFSQSIDTNSNFSRLVCDSWLLLEFPVPEAATNLLLKATKLRNKWEELLNLRLEAVQPAVRDESKSASSAFRLERELSSDLPRFMHTEIVYTLKRLMAADLKRLHVGPGAGEFAPLCPNPFHPSWESCPHPVKGGVQVNSYLTYNCLLQEEVTQEFDTWHCPSCDMVASLSPMERLLHAQTCPQKQDNADSRMEEEEPPGSRKPNSQPFNCEHCQKTLHLTPTEILRHKKQHSL
;
A
#
# COMPACT_ATOMS: atom_id res chain seq x y z
N MET A 1 -1.66 -20.52 6.08
CA MET A 1 -0.40 -20.55 6.86
C MET A 1 -0.47 -21.73 7.82
N CYS A 2 0.64 -22.48 8.02
CA CYS A 2 0.69 -23.61 8.96
C CYS A 2 1.64 -23.29 10.12
N ARG A 3 1.23 -23.56 11.36
CA ARG A 3 2.04 -23.29 12.56
C ARG A 3 2.88 -24.48 13.01
N SER A 4 2.47 -25.72 12.68
CA SER A 4 3.16 -26.93 13.13
C SER A 4 2.99 -28.06 12.12
N LEU A 5 4.10 -28.73 11.83
CA LEU A 5 4.19 -29.91 10.99
C LEU A 5 4.46 -31.11 11.91
N LEU A 6 3.62 -32.13 11.83
CA LEU A 6 3.83 -33.40 12.51
C LEU A 6 4.34 -34.41 11.50
N GLU A 7 5.60 -34.80 11.67
CA GLU A 7 6.23 -35.79 10.80
C GLU A 7 5.98 -37.19 11.39
N THR A 8 5.28 -38.01 10.61
CA THR A 8 5.11 -39.45 10.88
C THR A 8 5.69 -40.22 9.69
N THR A 9 4.93 -41.11 9.04
CA THR A 9 5.31 -41.70 7.74
C THR A 9 5.02 -40.77 6.56
N LYS A 10 4.09 -39.82 6.74
CA LYS A 10 3.83 -38.68 5.84
C LYS A 10 3.70 -37.41 6.69
N PRO A 11 4.13 -36.24 6.20
CA PRO A 11 4.01 -35.00 6.95
C PRO A 11 2.55 -34.54 7.01
N TYR A 12 2.06 -34.23 8.22
CA TYR A 12 0.73 -33.69 8.46
C TYR A 12 0.80 -32.24 8.94
N LEU A 13 -0.14 -31.42 8.48
CA LEU A 13 -0.30 -30.05 8.95
C LEU A 13 -1.35 -30.03 10.06
N VAL A 14 -0.95 -29.72 11.30
CA VAL A 14 -1.80 -29.90 12.49
C VAL A 14 -2.56 -28.62 12.86
N THR A 15 -2.08 -27.46 12.42
CA THR A 15 -2.74 -26.17 12.67
C THR A 15 -2.65 -25.31 11.43
N THR A 16 -3.71 -25.32 10.62
CA THR A 16 -3.79 -24.55 9.38
C THR A 16 -4.85 -23.45 9.49
N LEU A 17 -4.51 -22.27 8.99
CA LEU A 17 -5.43 -21.17 8.82
C LEU A 17 -5.62 -20.89 7.33
N ARG A 18 -6.88 -20.77 6.91
CA ARG A 18 -7.24 -20.32 5.58
C ARG A 18 -7.11 -18.80 5.53
N ILE A 19 -6.32 -18.34 4.58
CA ILE A 19 -6.02 -16.92 4.38
C ILE A 19 -6.04 -16.62 2.88
N PRO A 20 -6.43 -15.40 2.48
CA PRO A 20 -6.33 -14.95 1.10
C PRO A 20 -4.87 -14.99 0.62
N ALA A 21 -4.61 -15.78 -0.42
CA ALA A 21 -3.24 -16.11 -0.80
C ALA A 21 -2.51 -14.92 -1.42
N ALA A 22 -3.13 -14.23 -2.40
CA ALA A 22 -2.52 -13.10 -3.08
C ALA A 22 -2.13 -11.99 -2.09
N GLN A 23 -3.05 -11.60 -1.21
CA GLN A 23 -2.88 -10.57 -0.18
C GLN A 23 -1.72 -10.93 0.76
N THR A 24 -1.69 -12.18 1.24
CA THR A 24 -0.65 -12.64 2.16
C THR A 24 0.72 -12.67 1.48
N LEU A 25 0.80 -13.23 0.27
CA LEU A 25 2.05 -13.28 -0.49
C LEU A 25 2.56 -11.87 -0.76
N LEU A 26 1.70 -10.96 -1.22
CA LEU A 26 2.08 -9.57 -1.48
C LEU A 26 2.45 -8.79 -0.22
N LEU A 27 2.08 -9.21 0.99
CA LEU A 27 2.51 -8.57 2.24
C LEU A 27 3.81 -9.15 2.82
N PHE A 28 4.07 -10.44 2.65
CA PHE A 28 5.14 -11.14 3.38
C PHE A 28 6.20 -11.80 2.50
N SER A 29 6.04 -11.85 1.17
CA SER A 29 7.07 -12.38 0.29
C SER A 29 8.33 -11.54 0.35
N GLN A 30 9.48 -12.21 0.26
CA GLN A 30 10.79 -11.59 0.23
C GLN A 30 11.12 -11.03 -1.16
N SER A 31 10.61 -11.66 -2.22
CA SER A 31 10.76 -11.14 -3.58
C SER A 31 9.45 -11.25 -4.37
N ILE A 32 9.19 -10.22 -5.18
CA ILE A 32 8.06 -10.12 -6.09
C ILE A 32 8.60 -9.67 -7.44
N ASP A 33 8.42 -10.51 -8.44
CA ASP A 33 8.80 -10.26 -9.82
C ASP A 33 7.54 -10.03 -10.65
N THR A 34 7.53 -9.01 -11.50
CA THR A 34 6.36 -8.67 -12.35
C THR A 34 6.72 -8.66 -13.83
N ASN A 35 5.70 -8.82 -14.67
CA ASN A 35 5.79 -8.48 -16.08
C ASN A 35 5.39 -7.01 -16.33
N SER A 36 5.51 -6.55 -17.58
CA SER A 36 5.17 -5.19 -18.03
C SER A 36 3.72 -4.78 -17.72
N ASN A 37 2.77 -5.70 -17.85
CA ASN A 37 1.35 -5.40 -17.69
C ASN A 37 0.78 -5.71 -16.31
N PHE A 38 1.58 -6.23 -15.37
CA PHE A 38 1.16 -6.72 -14.04
C PHE A 38 0.17 -7.90 -14.02
N SER A 39 -0.04 -8.58 -15.15
CA SER A 39 -0.92 -9.76 -15.20
C SER A 39 -0.30 -10.99 -14.53
N ARG A 40 1.03 -11.06 -14.44
CA ARG A 40 1.77 -12.15 -13.81
C ARG A 40 2.66 -11.60 -12.71
N LEU A 41 2.49 -12.10 -11.49
CA LEU A 41 3.35 -11.79 -10.34
C LEU A 41 3.94 -13.08 -9.81
N VAL A 42 5.26 -13.14 -9.69
CA VAL A 42 5.96 -14.29 -9.09
C VAL A 42 6.49 -13.93 -7.72
N CYS A 43 6.06 -14.67 -6.71
CA CYS A 43 6.48 -14.52 -5.33
C CYS A 43 7.54 -15.57 -4.98
N ASP A 44 8.64 -15.11 -4.38
CA ASP A 44 9.75 -15.90 -3.85
C ASP A 44 10.37 -16.89 -4.84
N SER A 45 10.17 -16.66 -6.14
CA SER A 45 10.63 -17.54 -7.22
C SER A 45 10.06 -18.97 -7.16
N TRP A 46 8.85 -19.16 -6.63
CA TRP A 46 8.20 -20.48 -6.67
C TRP A 46 6.67 -20.45 -6.77
N LEU A 47 6.03 -19.30 -6.51
CA LEU A 47 4.59 -19.13 -6.67
C LEU A 47 4.29 -18.09 -7.74
N LEU A 48 3.44 -18.46 -8.70
CA LEU A 48 2.94 -17.57 -9.74
C LEU A 48 1.48 -17.23 -9.46
N LEU A 49 1.20 -15.94 -9.40
CA LEU A 49 -0.14 -15.36 -9.40
C LEU A 49 -0.45 -14.82 -10.79
N GLU A 50 -1.55 -15.28 -11.37
CA GLU A 50 -2.06 -14.79 -12.65
C GLU A 50 -3.38 -14.06 -12.43
N PHE A 51 -3.46 -12.82 -12.92
CA PHE A 51 -4.64 -11.98 -12.80
C PHE A 51 -5.27 -11.80 -14.18
N PRO A 52 -6.57 -12.12 -14.33
CA PRO A 52 -7.29 -11.88 -15.58
C PRO A 52 -7.49 -10.38 -15.84
N VAL A 53 -7.56 -9.57 -14.77
CA VAL A 53 -7.69 -8.11 -14.84
C VAL A 53 -6.41 -7.48 -14.27
N PRO A 54 -5.49 -6.99 -15.13
CA PRO A 54 -4.20 -6.48 -14.66
C PRO A 54 -4.33 -5.24 -13.78
N GLU A 55 -5.31 -4.37 -14.04
CA GLU A 55 -5.55 -3.17 -13.22
C GLU A 55 -5.87 -3.50 -11.76
N ALA A 56 -6.58 -4.62 -11.51
CA ALA A 56 -6.86 -5.08 -10.17
C ALA A 56 -5.58 -5.55 -9.46
N ALA A 57 -4.70 -6.26 -10.19
CA ALA A 57 -3.40 -6.70 -9.69
C ALA A 57 -2.51 -5.52 -9.31
N THR A 58 -2.42 -4.52 -10.19
CA THR A 58 -1.64 -3.30 -9.98
C THR A 58 -2.12 -2.54 -8.74
N ASN A 59 -3.44 -2.34 -8.61
CA ASN A 59 -4.03 -1.68 -7.45
C ASN A 59 -3.77 -2.45 -6.14
N LEU A 60 -3.87 -3.79 -6.18
CA LEU A 60 -3.57 -4.63 -5.03
C LEU A 60 -2.09 -4.53 -4.64
N LEU A 61 -1.19 -4.62 -5.61
CA LEU A 61 0.26 -4.50 -5.40
C LEU A 61 0.62 -3.12 -4.82
N LEU A 62 0.05 -2.04 -5.35
CA LEU A 62 0.27 -0.68 -4.84
C LEU A 62 -0.21 -0.54 -3.39
N LYS A 63 -1.39 -1.08 -3.06
CA LYS A 63 -1.89 -1.09 -1.67
C LYS A 63 -0.99 -1.90 -0.75
N ALA A 64 -0.54 -3.09 -1.19
CA ALA A 64 0.35 -3.95 -0.42
C ALA A 64 1.68 -3.25 -0.11
N THR A 65 2.27 -2.60 -1.12
CA THR A 65 3.52 -1.85 -0.96
C THR A 65 3.36 -0.67 -0.02
N LYS A 66 2.27 0.11 -0.14
CA LYS A 66 1.99 1.21 0.81
C LYS A 66 1.88 0.70 2.26
N LEU A 67 1.23 -0.44 2.46
CA LEU A 67 1.13 -1.08 3.78
C LEU A 67 2.49 -1.53 4.31
N ARG A 68 3.32 -2.17 3.47
CA ARG A 68 4.68 -2.56 3.85
C ARG A 68 5.52 -1.34 4.25
N ASN A 69 5.48 -0.25 3.48
CA ASN A 69 6.24 0.97 3.79
C ASN A 69 5.79 1.60 5.11
N LYS A 70 4.47 1.73 5.35
CA LYS A 70 3.93 2.23 6.63
C LYS A 70 4.35 1.34 7.81
N TRP A 71 4.35 0.02 7.61
CA TRP A 71 4.77 -0.92 8.64
C TRP A 71 6.27 -0.79 8.94
N GLU A 72 7.12 -0.72 7.92
CA GLU A 72 8.55 -0.50 8.08
C GLU A 72 8.86 0.83 8.78
N GLU A 73 8.17 1.91 8.41
CA GLU A 73 8.26 3.21 9.09
C GLU A 73 7.88 3.10 10.57
N LEU A 74 6.74 2.48 10.88
CA LEU A 74 6.30 2.28 12.26
C LEU A 74 7.30 1.44 13.06
N LEU A 75 7.85 0.38 12.45
CA LEU A 75 8.84 -0.49 13.08
C LEU A 75 10.13 0.27 13.38
N ASN A 76 10.61 1.09 12.43
CA ASN A 76 11.78 1.95 12.63
C ASN A 76 11.54 2.96 13.76
N LEU A 77 10.38 3.63 13.81
CA LEU A 77 10.02 4.53 14.90
C LEU A 77 10.01 3.84 16.27
N ARG A 78 9.49 2.60 16.33
CA ARG A 78 9.47 1.81 17.58
C ARG A 78 10.85 1.35 18.00
N LEU A 79 11.71 0.96 17.07
CA LEU A 79 13.11 0.61 17.35
C LEU A 79 13.90 1.82 17.84
N GLU A 80 13.69 2.99 17.22
CA GLU A 80 14.32 4.25 17.64
C GLU A 80 13.89 4.66 19.05
N ALA A 81 12.61 4.49 19.41
CA ALA A 81 12.10 4.82 20.74
C ALA A 81 12.68 3.94 21.87
N VAL A 82 13.22 2.76 21.55
CA VAL A 82 13.89 1.88 22.52
C VAL A 82 15.35 2.32 22.74
N GLN A 83 15.94 3.09 21.82
CA GLN A 83 17.31 3.56 21.96
C GLN A 83 17.37 4.77 22.91
N PRO A 84 18.29 4.81 23.89
CA PRO A 84 18.35 5.85 24.93
C PRO A 84 18.84 7.22 24.43
N ALA A 85 18.75 7.50 23.12
CA ALA A 85 19.26 8.73 22.52
C ALA A 85 18.20 9.84 22.51
N VAL A 86 18.52 10.92 23.24
CA VAL A 86 17.90 12.26 23.31
C VAL A 86 17.10 12.64 22.04
N ARG A 87 15.79 12.40 22.03
CA ARG A 87 14.87 12.88 20.99
C ARG A 87 13.51 13.30 21.58
N ASP A 88 12.80 14.15 20.85
CA ASP A 88 11.43 14.63 21.13
C ASP A 88 10.45 13.43 21.18
N GLU A 89 10.40 12.71 22.32
CA GLU A 89 9.58 11.50 22.49
C GLU A 89 8.09 11.75 22.19
N SER A 90 7.60 12.95 22.47
CA SER A 90 6.20 13.32 22.28
C SER A 90 5.76 13.31 20.81
N LYS A 91 6.61 13.79 19.88
CA LYS A 91 6.30 13.81 18.45
C LYS A 91 6.42 12.42 17.84
N SER A 92 7.48 11.68 18.15
CA SER A 92 7.70 10.31 17.67
C SER A 92 6.62 9.34 18.15
N ALA A 93 6.18 9.45 19.40
CA ALA A 93 5.07 8.65 19.92
C ALA A 93 3.75 8.99 19.22
N SER A 94 3.52 10.27 18.91
CA SER A 94 2.29 10.71 18.22
C SER A 94 2.21 10.23 16.76
N SER A 95 3.33 10.23 16.03
CA SER A 95 3.40 9.73 14.65
C SER A 95 3.26 8.20 14.62
N ALA A 96 3.92 7.49 15.54
CA ALA A 96 3.80 6.05 15.67
C ALA A 96 2.33 5.64 15.97
N PHE A 97 1.64 6.35 16.87
CA PHE A 97 0.23 6.06 17.17
C PHE A 97 -0.70 6.29 15.97
N ARG A 98 -0.45 7.34 15.17
CA ARG A 98 -1.22 7.60 13.94
C ARG A 98 -1.02 6.49 12.91
N LEU A 99 0.22 6.12 12.63
CA LEU A 99 0.55 5.03 11.69
C LEU A 99 -0.03 3.69 12.15
N GLU A 100 0.03 3.40 13.45
CA GLU A 100 -0.54 2.18 14.03
C GLU A 100 -2.07 2.12 13.83
N ARG A 101 -2.78 3.24 14.06
CA ARG A 101 -4.22 3.33 13.81
C ARG A 101 -4.55 3.13 12.33
N GLU A 102 -3.80 3.79 11.43
CA GLU A 102 -4.00 3.65 9.99
C GLU A 102 -3.79 2.20 9.55
N LEU A 103 -2.66 1.59 9.91
CA LEU A 103 -2.34 0.18 9.62
C LEU A 103 -3.40 -0.77 10.17
N SER A 104 -3.85 -0.56 11.41
CA SER A 104 -4.89 -1.38 12.03
C SER A 104 -6.21 -1.31 11.28
N SER A 105 -6.49 -0.19 10.60
CA SER A 105 -7.69 0.00 9.81
C SER A 105 -7.55 -0.46 8.35
N ASP A 106 -6.36 -0.31 7.77
CA ASP A 106 -6.08 -0.56 6.35
C ASP A 106 -5.78 -2.05 6.11
N LEU A 107 -5.08 -2.71 7.03
CA LEU A 107 -4.67 -4.11 6.88
C LEU A 107 -5.88 -5.06 6.80
N PRO A 108 -6.92 -4.97 7.67
CA PRO A 108 -8.12 -5.77 7.49
C PRO A 108 -8.82 -5.47 6.16
N ARG A 109 -8.94 -4.20 5.76
CA ARG A 109 -9.57 -3.82 4.48
C ARG A 109 -8.84 -4.42 3.28
N PHE A 110 -7.52 -4.42 3.32
CA PHE A 110 -6.69 -5.05 2.31
C PHE A 110 -6.90 -6.58 2.26
N MET A 111 -6.91 -7.24 3.42
CA MET A 111 -7.15 -8.69 3.51
C MET A 111 -8.53 -9.10 3.01
N HIS A 112 -9.55 -8.24 3.14
CA HIS A 112 -10.91 -8.49 2.65
C HIS A 112 -11.14 -8.01 1.21
N THR A 113 -10.12 -7.53 0.50
CA THR A 113 -10.28 -7.11 -0.91
C THR A 113 -10.52 -8.33 -1.78
N GLU A 114 -11.69 -8.44 -2.40
CA GLU A 114 -12.06 -9.54 -3.30
C GLU A 114 -11.46 -9.36 -4.69
N ILE A 115 -10.59 -10.28 -5.09
CA ILE A 115 -9.90 -10.24 -6.38
C ILE A 115 -9.85 -11.65 -6.95
N VAL A 116 -10.09 -11.76 -8.26
CA VAL A 116 -9.97 -13.00 -9.01
C VAL A 116 -8.52 -13.18 -9.43
N TYR A 117 -7.95 -14.34 -9.13
CA TYR A 117 -6.60 -14.73 -9.53
C TYR A 117 -6.46 -16.25 -9.59
N THR A 118 -5.47 -16.72 -10.34
CA THR A 118 -5.03 -18.12 -10.32
C THR A 118 -3.70 -18.22 -9.59
N LEU A 119 -3.52 -19.26 -8.77
CA LEU A 119 -2.26 -19.54 -8.08
C LEU A 119 -1.67 -20.83 -8.64
N LYS A 120 -0.44 -20.77 -9.15
CA LYS A 120 0.32 -21.91 -9.67
C LYS A 120 1.65 -22.05 -8.95
N ARG A 121 2.07 -23.29 -8.70
CA ARG A 121 3.44 -23.57 -8.24
C ARG A 121 4.35 -23.67 -9.46
N LEU A 122 5.44 -22.92 -9.46
CA LEU A 122 6.48 -23.00 -10.47
C LEU A 122 7.38 -24.20 -10.24
N MET A 123 7.73 -24.89 -11.32
CA MET A 123 8.63 -26.03 -11.32
C MET A 123 10.06 -25.60 -11.66
N ALA A 124 11.03 -26.48 -11.42
CA ALA A 124 12.44 -26.20 -11.71
C ALA A 124 12.71 -25.89 -13.20
N ALA A 125 11.89 -26.41 -14.11
CA ALA A 125 11.98 -26.10 -15.54
C ALA A 125 11.53 -24.66 -15.84
N ASP A 126 10.46 -24.20 -15.19
CA ASP A 126 9.91 -22.84 -15.38
C ASP A 126 10.91 -21.78 -14.90
N LEU A 127 11.63 -22.06 -13.80
CA LEU A 127 12.62 -21.14 -13.24
C LEU A 127 13.77 -20.84 -14.19
N LYS A 128 14.13 -21.76 -15.09
CA LYS A 128 15.17 -21.53 -16.10
C LYS A 128 14.76 -20.55 -17.19
N ARG A 129 13.46 -20.36 -17.38
CA ARG A 129 12.85 -19.53 -18.44
C ARG A 129 11.97 -18.43 -17.86
N LEU A 130 12.20 -18.06 -16.60
CA LEU A 130 11.32 -17.12 -15.92
C LEU A 130 11.68 -15.67 -16.25
N HIS A 131 12.97 -15.36 -16.25
CA HIS A 131 13.47 -13.99 -16.33
C HIS A 131 14.03 -13.66 -17.71
N VAL A 132 13.93 -12.39 -18.09
CA VAL A 132 14.47 -11.85 -19.35
C VAL A 132 15.99 -11.83 -19.37
N GLY A 133 16.62 -11.73 -18.20
CA GLY A 133 18.07 -11.73 -18.02
C GLY A 133 18.69 -10.33 -17.95
N PRO A 134 20.01 -10.24 -17.68
CA PRO A 134 20.68 -8.98 -17.42
C PRO A 134 20.65 -8.04 -18.62
N GLY A 135 20.29 -6.77 -18.39
CA GLY A 135 20.22 -5.74 -19.44
C GLY A 135 19.00 -5.83 -20.35
N ALA A 136 18.11 -6.81 -20.16
CA ALA A 136 16.83 -6.92 -20.84
C ALA A 136 15.69 -6.37 -19.97
N GLY A 137 14.69 -5.79 -20.63
CA GLY A 137 13.61 -5.02 -19.98
C GLY A 137 13.87 -3.52 -20.12
N GLU A 138 12.87 -2.78 -20.60
CA GLU A 138 12.97 -1.32 -20.78
C GLU A 138 13.32 -0.65 -19.44
N PHE A 139 14.49 -0.01 -19.40
CA PHE A 139 14.88 0.82 -18.27
C PHE A 139 14.49 2.26 -18.57
N ALA A 140 13.36 2.69 -18.01
CA ALA A 140 13.02 4.09 -17.86
C ALA A 140 13.13 4.43 -16.36
N PRO A 141 13.89 5.47 -15.97
CA PRO A 141 13.92 5.90 -14.58
C PRO A 141 12.52 6.32 -14.15
N LEU A 142 11.99 5.68 -13.11
CA LEU A 142 10.66 5.96 -12.56
C LEU A 142 10.79 7.12 -11.58
N CYS A 143 10.51 8.33 -12.06
CA CYS A 143 10.61 9.55 -11.27
C CYS A 143 9.28 10.32 -11.28
N PRO A 144 8.54 10.41 -10.15
CA PRO A 144 8.79 9.74 -8.86
C PRO A 144 8.45 8.24 -8.90
N ASN A 145 9.07 7.46 -8.03
CA ASN A 145 8.81 6.03 -7.93
C ASN A 145 7.43 5.77 -7.29
N PRO A 146 6.50 5.11 -7.99
CA PRO A 146 5.13 4.99 -7.50
C PRO A 146 4.96 4.01 -6.34
N PHE A 147 5.95 3.13 -6.12
CA PHE A 147 5.94 2.09 -5.10
C PHE A 147 6.65 2.52 -3.83
N HIS A 148 7.73 3.31 -3.92
CA HIS A 148 8.43 3.79 -2.75
C HIS A 148 9.05 5.17 -3.02
N PRO A 149 8.49 6.26 -2.44
CA PRO A 149 8.90 7.63 -2.78
C PRO A 149 10.39 7.92 -2.60
N SER A 150 11.03 7.30 -1.61
CA SER A 150 12.44 7.51 -1.30
C SER A 150 13.39 6.51 -1.96
N TRP A 151 12.88 5.60 -2.80
CA TRP A 151 13.70 4.57 -3.44
C TRP A 151 13.99 4.92 -4.90
N GLU A 152 15.27 4.93 -5.26
CA GLU A 152 15.71 5.17 -6.64
C GLU A 152 15.58 3.89 -7.49
N SER A 153 14.91 3.99 -8.63
CA SER A 153 14.73 2.86 -9.54
C SER A 153 16.02 2.53 -10.28
N CYS A 154 16.51 1.30 -10.16
CA CYS A 154 17.76 0.83 -10.76
C CYS A 154 17.53 -0.47 -11.54
N PRO A 155 18.31 -0.77 -12.58
CA PRO A 155 18.18 -2.04 -13.29
C PRO A 155 18.61 -3.21 -12.39
N HIS A 156 17.86 -4.31 -12.41
CA HIS A 156 18.22 -5.47 -11.60
C HIS A 156 19.39 -6.24 -12.25
N PRO A 157 20.49 -6.54 -11.51
CA PRO A 157 21.74 -7.04 -12.10
C PRO A 157 21.64 -8.44 -12.73
N VAL A 158 20.78 -9.32 -12.17
CA VAL A 158 20.66 -10.72 -12.63
C VAL A 158 19.37 -10.98 -13.43
N LYS A 159 18.21 -10.56 -12.90
CA LYS A 159 16.90 -10.85 -13.49
C LYS A 159 16.56 -10.00 -14.72
N GLY A 160 17.20 -8.83 -14.87
CA GLY A 160 16.73 -7.79 -15.78
C GLY A 160 15.55 -7.01 -15.23
N GLY A 161 14.95 -6.15 -16.05
CA GLY A 161 13.90 -5.23 -15.62
C GLY A 161 14.41 -4.17 -14.63
N VAL A 162 13.47 -3.51 -13.95
CA VAL A 162 13.71 -2.36 -13.08
C VAL A 162 13.37 -2.71 -11.64
N GLN A 163 14.35 -2.65 -10.75
CA GLN A 163 14.14 -2.76 -9.31
C GLN A 163 13.52 -1.46 -8.78
N VAL A 164 12.30 -1.57 -8.24
CA VAL A 164 11.53 -0.41 -7.73
C VAL A 164 11.47 -0.37 -6.21
N ASN A 165 11.79 -1.47 -5.53
CA ASN A 165 12.04 -1.51 -4.09
C ASN A 165 12.96 -2.70 -3.78
N SER A 166 13.34 -2.88 -2.51
CA SER A 166 14.15 -4.00 -2.01
C SER A 166 13.62 -5.38 -2.42
N TYR A 167 12.29 -5.55 -2.44
CA TYR A 167 11.63 -6.82 -2.77
C TYR A 167 10.91 -6.84 -4.13
N LEU A 168 10.69 -5.71 -4.79
CA LEU A 168 9.84 -5.63 -6.00
C LEU A 168 10.67 -5.28 -7.24
N THR A 169 10.58 -6.13 -8.26
CA THR A 169 11.23 -5.92 -9.56
C THR A 169 10.19 -5.90 -10.67
N TYR A 170 10.12 -4.78 -11.40
CA TYR A 170 9.22 -4.55 -12.50
C TYR A 170 9.77 -5.06 -13.83
N ASN A 171 8.90 -5.65 -14.63
CA ASN A 171 9.18 -6.09 -16.01
C ASN A 171 10.43 -6.98 -16.16
N CYS A 172 10.64 -7.87 -15.19
CA CYS A 172 11.75 -8.84 -15.23
C CYS A 172 11.31 -10.23 -15.71
N LEU A 173 10.01 -10.48 -15.86
CA LEU A 173 9.45 -11.75 -16.33
C LEU A 173 9.37 -11.82 -17.86
N LEU A 174 9.67 -12.99 -18.42
CA LEU A 174 9.45 -13.26 -19.84
C LEU A 174 7.95 -13.24 -20.16
N GLN A 175 7.57 -12.39 -21.12
CA GLN A 175 6.21 -12.32 -21.65
C GLN A 175 6.08 -13.27 -22.85
N GLU A 176 5.02 -14.09 -22.89
CA GLU A 176 4.67 -14.84 -24.09
C GLU A 176 4.21 -13.84 -25.17
N GLU A 177 4.64 -14.06 -26.40
CA GLU A 177 4.48 -13.19 -27.58
C GLU A 177 3.03 -12.75 -27.82
N VAL A 178 2.59 -11.74 -27.07
CA VAL A 178 1.37 -10.99 -27.35
C VAL A 178 1.87 -9.59 -27.67
N THR A 179 1.55 -9.14 -28.88
CA THR A 179 1.81 -7.76 -29.34
C THR A 179 1.38 -6.81 -28.22
N GLN A 180 2.32 -5.98 -27.74
CA GLN A 180 2.05 -4.99 -26.70
C GLN A 180 1.23 -3.84 -27.29
N GLU A 181 0.01 -4.13 -27.70
CA GLU A 181 -0.99 -3.13 -28.06
C GLU A 181 -1.68 -2.72 -26.76
N PHE A 182 -1.30 -1.56 -26.23
CA PHE A 182 -2.01 -0.98 -25.10
C PHE A 182 -3.30 -0.34 -25.59
N ASP A 183 -4.42 -0.86 -25.09
CA ASP A 183 -5.73 -0.25 -25.30
C ASP A 183 -5.71 1.24 -24.93
N THR A 184 -6.50 2.02 -25.67
CA THR A 184 -6.72 3.43 -25.39
C THR A 184 -7.27 3.61 -23.98
N TRP A 185 -6.46 4.21 -23.10
CA TRP A 185 -6.82 4.45 -21.72
C TRP A 185 -7.34 5.87 -21.52
N HIS A 186 -8.39 5.99 -20.72
CA HIS A 186 -9.00 7.25 -20.33
C HIS A 186 -8.73 7.46 -18.84
N CYS A 187 -8.12 8.60 -18.49
CA CYS A 187 -7.92 8.91 -17.07
C CYS A 187 -9.27 9.23 -16.41
N PRO A 188 -9.57 8.67 -15.22
CA PRO A 188 -10.84 8.94 -14.53
C PRO A 188 -10.87 10.32 -13.84
N SER A 189 -9.73 11.02 -13.80
CA SER A 189 -9.56 12.27 -13.06
C SER A 189 -9.31 13.46 -13.97
N CYS A 190 -8.63 13.26 -15.09
CA CYS A 190 -8.50 14.26 -16.14
C CYS A 190 -8.97 13.63 -17.45
N ASP A 191 -9.58 14.38 -18.35
CA ASP A 191 -10.12 13.85 -19.61
C ASP A 191 -9.02 13.44 -20.63
N MET A 192 -7.83 13.04 -20.15
CA MET A 192 -6.73 12.59 -20.98
C MET A 192 -7.01 11.20 -21.54
N VAL A 193 -6.80 11.07 -22.86
CA VAL A 193 -6.95 9.83 -23.62
C VAL A 193 -5.61 9.48 -24.27
N ALA A 194 -5.00 8.36 -23.88
CA ALA A 194 -3.70 7.94 -24.38
C ALA A 194 -3.51 6.41 -24.29
N SER A 195 -2.72 5.84 -25.20
CA SER A 195 -2.29 4.44 -25.14
C SER A 195 -1.06 4.30 -24.25
N LEU A 196 -1.28 4.28 -22.94
CA LEU A 196 -0.23 4.17 -21.92
C LEU A 196 -0.08 2.73 -21.43
N SER A 197 1.16 2.32 -21.20
CA SER A 197 1.49 1.12 -20.44
C SER A 197 0.96 1.20 -19.01
N PRO A 198 0.72 0.06 -18.33
CA PRO A 198 0.24 0.08 -16.95
C PRO A 198 1.14 0.85 -15.97
N MET A 199 2.46 0.87 -16.19
CA MET A 199 3.38 1.68 -15.40
C MET A 199 3.18 3.18 -15.65
N GLU A 200 3.04 3.61 -16.90
CA GLU A 200 2.78 5.01 -17.24
C GLU A 200 1.44 5.49 -16.70
N ARG A 201 0.41 4.64 -16.73
CA ARG A 201 -0.89 4.92 -16.09
C ARG A 201 -0.73 5.17 -14.58
N LEU A 202 0.12 4.40 -13.90
CA LEU A 202 0.42 4.62 -12.47
C LEU A 202 1.14 5.95 -12.24
N LEU A 203 2.16 6.25 -13.02
CA LEU A 203 2.92 7.50 -12.92
C LEU A 203 1.99 8.70 -13.14
N HIS A 204 1.16 8.66 -14.18
CA HIS A 204 0.14 9.67 -14.44
C HIS A 204 -0.85 9.80 -13.26
N ALA A 205 -1.34 8.68 -12.71
CA ALA A 205 -2.30 8.72 -11.60
C ALA A 205 -1.75 9.36 -10.31
N GLN A 206 -0.43 9.53 -10.19
CA GLN A 206 0.22 10.24 -9.07
C GLN A 206 0.43 11.73 -9.35
N THR A 207 0.71 12.10 -10.60
CA THR A 207 0.95 13.49 -11.01
C THR A 207 -0.28 14.16 -11.63
N CYS A 208 -1.42 13.46 -11.69
CA CYS A 208 -2.65 13.96 -12.28
C CYS A 208 -3.15 15.21 -11.53
N PRO A 209 -3.26 16.37 -12.20
CA PRO A 209 -3.53 17.67 -11.56
C PRO A 209 -4.87 17.69 -10.81
N GLN A 210 -5.95 17.21 -11.44
CA GLN A 210 -7.30 17.20 -10.87
C GLN A 210 -7.45 16.34 -9.59
N LYS A 211 -6.51 15.44 -9.31
CA LYS A 211 -6.51 14.61 -8.11
C LYS A 211 -5.78 15.26 -6.95
N GLN A 212 -4.84 16.17 -7.23
CA GLN A 212 -4.13 16.95 -6.21
C GLN A 212 -5.06 18.04 -5.64
N ASP A 213 -5.87 18.69 -6.49
CA ASP A 213 -6.85 19.71 -6.07
C ASP A 213 -7.93 19.16 -5.11
N ASN A 214 -8.31 17.88 -5.27
CA ASN A 214 -9.26 17.19 -4.39
C ASN A 214 -8.66 16.67 -3.08
N ALA A 215 -7.33 16.55 -3.00
CA ALA A 215 -6.63 16.13 -1.78
C ALA A 215 -6.36 17.33 -0.85
N ASP A 216 -5.97 18.48 -1.42
CA ASP A 216 -5.78 19.72 -0.66
C ASP A 216 -7.10 20.24 -0.07
N SER A 217 -8.21 20.15 -0.81
CA SER A 217 -9.54 20.52 -0.30
C SER A 217 -10.09 19.60 0.80
N ARG A 218 -9.46 18.45 1.06
CA ARG A 218 -9.78 17.57 2.21
C ARG A 218 -8.85 17.76 3.40
N MET A 219 -7.74 18.49 3.25
CA MET A 219 -6.75 18.73 4.31
C MET A 219 -7.02 20.01 5.11
N GLU A 220 -7.96 20.85 4.70
CA GLU A 220 -8.28 22.11 5.39
C GLU A 220 -9.39 22.03 6.47
N GLU A 221 -10.00 20.86 6.72
CA GLU A 221 -11.04 20.71 7.78
C GLU A 221 -10.78 19.64 8.84
N GLU A 222 -9.59 19.03 8.91
CA GLU A 222 -9.22 18.17 10.05
C GLU A 222 -8.29 18.88 11.03
N GLU A 223 -8.89 19.64 11.96
CA GLU A 223 -8.20 20.13 13.16
C GLU A 223 -7.56 18.97 13.96
N PRO A 224 -6.39 19.20 14.60
CA PRO A 224 -5.60 18.15 15.24
C PRO A 224 -6.40 17.38 16.32
N PRO A 225 -6.24 16.03 16.42
CA PRO A 225 -7.01 15.16 17.33
C PRO A 225 -6.52 15.22 18.78
N GLY A 226 -6.19 16.42 19.28
CA GLY A 226 -5.63 16.66 20.62
C GLY A 226 -6.47 17.57 21.52
N SER A 227 -7.50 18.27 21.03
CA SER A 227 -8.27 19.24 21.83
C SER A 227 -9.68 18.77 22.24
N ARG A 228 -10.19 17.69 21.64
CA ARG A 228 -11.57 17.22 21.88
C ARG A 228 -11.59 16.28 23.08
N LYS A 229 -12.08 16.79 24.22
CA LYS A 229 -12.38 15.97 25.41
C LYS A 229 -13.39 14.86 25.03
N PRO A 230 -13.26 13.64 25.58
CA PRO A 230 -14.22 12.56 25.32
C PRO A 230 -15.63 13.03 25.69
N ASN A 231 -16.60 12.78 24.81
CA ASN A 231 -18.02 13.16 24.95
C ASN A 231 -18.35 14.65 24.71
N SER A 232 -17.50 15.40 23.99
CA SER A 232 -17.83 16.75 23.54
C SER A 232 -18.79 16.74 22.34
N GLN A 233 -19.81 17.59 22.38
CA GLN A 233 -20.80 17.74 21.33
C GLN A 233 -20.81 19.19 20.82
N PRO A 234 -21.12 19.44 19.53
CA PRO A 234 -21.33 20.79 19.03
C PRO A 234 -22.55 21.41 19.71
N PHE A 235 -22.34 22.54 20.37
CA PHE A 235 -23.37 23.34 21.03
C PHE A 235 -23.37 24.74 20.42
N ASN A 236 -24.46 25.13 19.80
CA ASN A 236 -24.65 26.49 19.30
C ASN A 236 -25.22 27.36 20.42
N CYS A 237 -24.47 28.38 20.84
CA CYS A 237 -24.92 29.31 21.86
C CYS A 237 -25.60 30.52 21.23
N GLU A 238 -26.88 30.73 21.52
CA GLU A 238 -27.67 31.85 20.97
C GLU A 238 -27.17 33.23 21.45
N HIS A 239 -26.53 33.31 22.62
CA HIS A 239 -25.96 34.56 23.15
C HIS A 239 -24.59 34.90 22.56
N CYS A 240 -23.77 33.89 22.26
CA CYS A 240 -22.42 34.11 21.71
C CYS A 240 -22.37 34.04 20.18
N GLN A 241 -23.43 33.54 19.53
CA GLN A 241 -23.49 33.23 18.10
C GLN A 241 -22.26 32.47 17.60
N LYS A 242 -21.78 31.50 18.39
CA LYS A 242 -20.64 30.66 18.08
C LYS A 242 -20.98 29.20 18.34
N THR A 243 -20.58 28.33 17.43
CA THR A 243 -20.64 26.88 17.60
C THR A 243 -19.44 26.44 18.43
N LEU A 244 -19.70 25.98 19.66
CA LEU A 244 -18.68 25.54 20.61
C LEU A 244 -18.75 24.02 20.79
N HIS A 245 -17.62 23.31 20.78
CA HIS A 245 -17.59 21.89 21.11
C HIS A 245 -17.34 21.69 22.61
N LEU A 246 -18.41 21.41 23.36
CA LEU A 246 -18.39 21.34 24.83
C LEU A 246 -18.98 20.01 25.31
N THR A 247 -18.54 19.54 26.47
CA THR A 247 -19.19 18.42 27.17
C THR A 247 -20.51 18.87 27.81
N PRO A 248 -21.46 17.96 28.14
CA PRO A 248 -22.74 18.33 28.73
C PRO A 248 -22.63 19.19 30.01
N THR A 249 -21.61 18.96 30.84
CA THR A 249 -21.35 19.75 32.05
C THR A 249 -20.79 21.14 31.75
N GLU A 250 -19.99 21.29 30.70
CA GLU A 250 -19.48 22.57 30.22
C GLU A 250 -20.57 23.42 29.54
N ILE A 251 -21.51 22.79 28.83
CA ILE A 251 -22.69 23.47 28.28
C ILE A 251 -23.51 24.09 29.43
N LEU A 252 -23.72 23.36 30.52
CA LEU A 252 -24.44 23.88 31.69
C LEU A 252 -23.70 25.03 32.38
N ARG A 253 -22.36 24.96 32.49
CA ARG A 253 -21.54 26.06 33.01
C ARG A 253 -21.58 27.29 32.11
N HIS A 254 -21.49 27.10 30.79
CA HIS A 254 -21.56 28.18 29.81
C HIS A 254 -22.93 28.85 29.83
N LYS A 255 -24.03 28.10 29.91
CA LYS A 255 -25.38 28.66 30.07
C LYS A 255 -25.52 29.48 31.35
N LYS A 256 -24.90 29.06 32.45
CA LYS A 256 -24.89 29.83 33.72
C LYS A 256 -24.07 31.13 33.65
N GLN A 257 -23.09 31.23 32.77
CA GLN A 257 -22.33 32.48 32.58
C GLN A 257 -23.15 33.57 31.88
N HIS A 258 -24.22 33.19 31.17
CA HIS A 258 -25.17 34.11 30.54
C HIS A 258 -26.39 34.41 31.42
N SER A 259 -26.51 33.79 32.59
CA SER A 259 -27.61 34.01 33.53
C SER A 259 -27.24 34.95 34.69
N LEU A 260 -26.34 35.90 34.42
CA LEU A 260 -25.95 37.00 35.31
C LEU A 260 -26.21 38.33 34.61
#